data_AF-A0A0F2NUC1-F1
#
_entry.id   AF-A0A0F2NUC1-F1
#
_cell.length_a   1.000
_cell.length_b   1.000
_cell.length_c   1.000
_cell.angle_alpha   90.00
_cell.angle_beta   90.00
_cell.angle_gamma   90.00
#
_symmetry.space_group_name_H-M   'P 1'
#
loop_
_entity.id
_entity.type
_entity.pdbx_description
1 polymer ?
#
loop_
_entity_poly.entity_id
_entity_poly.type
_entity_poly.pdbx_seq_one_letter_code
_entity_poly.pdbx_strand_id
1 'polypeptide(L)'
;MFYEIDNFPFLQEILKEVDLIAAEFKAQQSSPLLKDFISNDFPEGCSHIDYYAKEQEITPTNLGFDFRNEAWGAFPLYKNGFEIKWYNVNRVFPTALKNILKVPNLYFSSFIKLAAKKGIKSHKHLERHLAFHLCLENLDGHSEIYCGNEKRILKNRGDWAIFDTSVSHSSFNFSNTNRINIAIDFPYNFNKLKK
;
A
#
# COMPACT_ATOMS: atom_id res chain seq x y z
N MET A 1 -9.54 -13.44 4.13
CA MET A 1 -8.67 -14.33 4.91
C MET A 1 -7.34 -13.64 5.03
N PHE A 2 -6.92 -13.41 6.27
CA PHE A 2 -5.60 -12.86 6.58
C PHE A 2 -4.61 -14.00 6.81
N TYR A 3 -3.33 -13.68 6.65
CA TYR A 3 -2.22 -14.58 6.96
C TYR A 3 -1.37 -14.01 8.08
N GLU A 4 -0.80 -14.89 8.90
CA GLU A 4 0.12 -14.49 9.95
C GLU A 4 1.52 -14.20 9.41
N ILE A 5 2.15 -13.15 9.94
CA ILE A 5 3.49 -12.69 9.54
C ILE A 5 4.59 -13.71 9.84
N ASP A 6 4.34 -14.65 10.76
CA ASP A 6 5.24 -15.76 11.12
C ASP A 6 5.61 -16.63 9.91
N ASN A 7 4.73 -16.70 8.90
CA ASN A 7 4.99 -17.42 7.67
C ASN A 7 5.94 -16.68 6.70
N PHE A 8 6.32 -15.43 7.00
CA PHE A 8 7.05 -14.54 6.10
C PHE A 8 8.21 -13.84 6.83
N PRO A 9 9.36 -14.53 7.06
CA PRO A 9 10.50 -13.94 7.76
C PRO A 9 11.00 -12.63 7.14
N PHE A 10 10.95 -12.51 5.80
CA PHE A 10 11.34 -11.28 5.11
C PHE A 10 10.43 -10.09 5.45
N LEU A 11 9.14 -10.29 5.74
CA LEU A 11 8.25 -9.21 6.18
C LEU A 11 8.49 -8.84 7.64
N GLN A 12 8.89 -9.79 8.49
CA GLN A 12 9.28 -9.49 9.88
C GLN A 12 10.51 -8.58 9.93
N GLU A 13 11.48 -8.80 9.04
CA GLU A 13 12.63 -7.89 8.93
C GLU A 13 12.20 -6.48 8.52
N ILE A 14 11.21 -6.32 7.63
CA ILE A 14 10.66 -5.00 7.29
C ILE A 14 9.92 -4.38 8.49
N LEU A 15 9.18 -5.19 9.25
CA LEU A 15 8.48 -4.74 10.46
C LEU A 15 9.46 -4.20 11.52
N LYS A 16 10.63 -4.82 11.69
CA LYS A 16 11.68 -4.32 12.61
C LYS A 16 12.21 -2.93 12.22
N GLU A 17 12.13 -2.59 10.93
CA GLU A 17 12.60 -1.32 10.37
C GLU A 17 11.48 -0.26 10.27
N VAL A 18 10.28 -0.54 10.80
CA VAL A 18 9.10 0.31 10.62
C VAL A 18 9.32 1.75 11.09
N ASP A 19 10.06 1.95 12.18
CA ASP A 19 10.36 3.29 12.70
C ASP A 19 11.29 4.07 11.77
N LEU A 20 12.29 3.42 11.19
CA LEU A 20 13.20 4.06 10.23
C LEU A 20 12.47 4.39 8.92
N ILE A 21 11.65 3.47 8.41
CA ILE A 21 10.83 3.70 7.21
C ILE A 21 9.84 4.85 7.45
N ALA A 22 9.18 4.88 8.61
CA ALA A 22 8.27 5.96 8.97
C ALA A 22 8.99 7.32 9.12
N ALA A 23 10.18 7.34 9.72
CA ALA A 23 10.99 8.55 9.82
C ALA A 23 11.45 9.06 8.45
N GLU A 24 11.86 8.14 7.56
CA GLU A 24 12.25 8.44 6.19
C GLU A 24 11.10 9.04 5.39
N PHE A 25 9.89 8.46 5.48
CA PHE A 25 8.69 9.03 4.89
C PHE A 25 8.40 10.44 5.44
N LYS A 26 8.43 10.60 6.77
CA LYS A 26 8.20 11.89 7.44
C LYS A 26 9.17 12.98 7.01
N ALA A 27 10.45 12.65 6.87
CA ALA A 27 11.48 13.60 6.43
C ALA A 27 11.20 14.19 5.03
N GLN A 28 10.44 13.46 4.21
CA GLN A 28 10.11 13.87 2.84
C GLN A 28 8.72 14.50 2.72
N GLN A 29 7.89 14.53 3.78
CA GLN A 29 6.51 15.02 3.71
C GLN A 29 6.37 16.47 3.23
N SER A 30 7.33 17.33 3.57
CA SER A 30 7.34 18.73 3.13
C SER A 30 8.01 18.94 1.77
N SER A 31 8.57 17.89 1.16
CA SER A 31 9.17 18.00 -0.16
C SER A 31 8.09 18.26 -1.21
N PRO A 32 8.38 19.03 -2.28
CA PRO A 32 7.44 19.20 -3.39
C PRO A 32 6.95 17.86 -3.97
N LEU A 33 7.79 16.83 -3.88
CA LEU A 33 7.50 15.49 -4.40
C LEU A 33 6.35 14.78 -3.67
N LEU A 34 6.28 14.90 -2.34
CA LEU A 34 5.25 14.26 -1.53
C LEU A 34 4.12 15.21 -1.14
N LYS A 35 4.30 16.52 -1.28
CA LYS A 35 3.29 17.52 -0.94
C LYS A 35 1.96 17.21 -1.61
N ASP A 36 1.98 16.96 -2.92
CA ASP A 36 0.80 16.65 -3.74
C ASP A 36 0.17 15.31 -3.34
N PHE A 37 1.02 14.30 -3.07
CA PHE A 37 0.57 13.00 -2.56
C PHE A 37 -0.15 13.13 -1.22
N ILE A 38 0.27 14.04 -0.34
CA ILE A 38 -0.32 14.24 0.98
C ILE A 38 -1.56 15.13 0.90
N SER A 39 -1.53 16.20 0.10
CA SER A 39 -2.60 17.20 0.03
C SER A 39 -3.81 16.77 -0.81
N ASN A 40 -3.71 15.67 -1.58
CA ASN A 40 -4.69 15.25 -2.60
C ASN A 40 -4.66 16.10 -3.88
N ASP A 41 -3.74 17.05 -4.01
CA ASP A 41 -3.56 17.83 -5.24
C ASP A 41 -2.67 17.05 -6.23
N PHE A 42 -3.08 15.85 -6.62
CA PHE A 42 -2.31 15.10 -7.61
C PHE A 42 -2.41 15.78 -8.98
N PRO A 43 -1.30 16.16 -9.62
CA PRO A 43 -1.33 16.46 -11.03
C PRO A 43 -1.77 15.20 -11.80
N GLU A 44 -2.66 15.37 -12.78
CA GLU A 44 -3.07 14.30 -13.70
C GLU A 44 -1.84 13.53 -14.23
N GLY A 45 -1.83 12.20 -14.10
CA GLY A 45 -0.80 11.33 -14.70
C GLY A 45 0.34 10.86 -13.80
N CYS A 46 0.30 11.11 -12.48
CA CYS A 46 1.32 10.63 -11.53
C CYS A 46 0.77 9.66 -10.47
N SER A 47 -0.16 8.78 -10.84
CA SER A 47 -0.74 7.81 -9.89
C SER A 47 -0.43 6.37 -10.29
N HIS A 48 -0.32 5.46 -9.31
CA HIS A 48 -0.33 4.02 -9.55
C HIS A 48 -1.54 3.55 -10.39
N ILE A 49 -2.63 4.33 -10.40
CA ILE A 49 -3.80 4.07 -11.24
C ILE A 49 -3.45 4.18 -12.73
N ASP A 50 -2.51 5.03 -13.13
CA ASP A 50 -2.09 5.13 -14.54
C ASP A 50 -1.33 3.88 -14.99
N TYR A 51 -0.58 3.25 -14.08
CA TYR A 51 0.08 1.97 -14.33
C TYR A 51 -0.92 0.80 -14.29
N TYR A 52 -1.80 0.75 -13.29
CA TYR A 52 -2.86 -0.26 -13.19
C TYR A 52 -3.86 -0.19 -14.35
N ALA A 53 -4.31 1.01 -14.74
CA ALA A 53 -5.23 1.21 -15.86
C ALA A 53 -4.60 0.81 -17.20
N LYS A 54 -3.30 1.09 -17.39
CA LYS A 54 -2.54 0.62 -18.56
C LYS A 54 -2.36 -0.90 -18.59
N GLU A 55 -2.10 -1.53 -17.44
CA GLU A 55 -1.93 -2.99 -17.34
C GLU A 55 -3.22 -3.77 -17.57
N GLN A 56 -4.37 -3.16 -17.35
CA GLN A 56 -5.66 -3.84 -17.38
C GLN A 56 -6.53 -3.46 -18.60
N GLU A 57 -6.01 -2.63 -19.52
CA GLU A 57 -6.78 -2.04 -20.64
C GLU A 57 -8.09 -1.36 -20.18
N ILE A 58 -8.10 -0.88 -18.94
CA ILE A 58 -9.28 -0.34 -18.30
C ILE A 58 -9.45 1.11 -18.75
N THR A 59 -10.52 1.38 -19.49
CA THR A 59 -11.02 2.75 -19.67
C THR A 59 -11.72 3.21 -18.37
N PRO A 60 -11.64 4.51 -18.03
CA PRO A 60 -12.36 5.10 -16.88
C PRO A 60 -13.86 4.77 -16.83
N THR A 61 -14.46 4.42 -17.97
CA THR A 61 -15.87 4.06 -18.14
C THR A 61 -16.20 2.59 -17.83
N ASN A 62 -15.24 1.66 -17.91
CA ASN A 62 -15.46 0.22 -17.67
C ASN A 62 -15.32 -0.18 -16.21
N LEU A 63 -14.64 0.66 -15.44
CA LEU A 63 -14.70 0.68 -14.00
C LEU A 63 -15.95 1.49 -13.63
N GLY A 64 -16.94 0.90 -12.97
CA GLY A 64 -17.97 1.64 -12.21
C GLY A 64 -17.37 2.38 -11.00
N PHE A 65 -16.21 2.99 -11.22
CA PHE A 65 -15.22 3.48 -10.29
C PHE A 65 -14.83 4.86 -10.81
N ASP A 66 -15.77 5.79 -10.60
CA ASP A 66 -15.49 7.20 -10.42
C ASP A 66 -14.17 7.34 -9.63
N PHE A 67 -13.25 8.18 -10.12
CA PHE A 67 -11.86 8.32 -9.67
C PHE A 67 -11.79 8.85 -8.22
N ARG A 68 -12.20 7.99 -7.28
CA ARG A 68 -11.83 7.83 -5.87
C ARG A 68 -11.80 9.09 -5.01
N ASN A 69 -12.52 10.14 -5.37
CA ASN A 69 -13.06 11.19 -4.47
C ASN A 69 -12.03 11.70 -3.42
N GLU A 70 -10.80 11.97 -3.87
CA GLU A 70 -9.67 12.47 -3.03
C GLU A 70 -9.32 11.60 -1.82
N ALA A 71 -9.76 10.34 -1.81
CA ALA A 71 -9.72 9.48 -0.63
C ALA A 71 -8.47 8.62 -0.55
N TRP A 72 -7.84 8.28 -1.67
CA TRP A 72 -6.79 7.28 -1.72
C TRP A 72 -5.69 7.67 -2.71
N GLY A 73 -4.43 7.44 -2.33
CA GLY A 73 -3.27 7.69 -3.17
C GLY A 73 -2.21 6.61 -3.00
N ALA A 74 -1.40 6.42 -4.04
CA ALA A 74 -0.28 5.48 -4.03
C ALA A 74 0.97 6.17 -4.62
N PHE A 75 2.03 6.19 -3.82
CA PHE A 75 3.34 6.73 -4.18
C PHE A 75 4.30 5.56 -4.40
N PRO A 76 4.53 5.14 -5.65
CA PRO A 76 5.24 3.90 -5.95
C PRO A 76 6.72 3.99 -5.58
N LEU A 77 7.23 2.92 -4.98
CA LEU A 77 8.64 2.68 -4.64
C LEU A 77 9.28 1.65 -5.58
N TYR A 78 8.49 0.71 -6.09
CA TYR A 78 8.92 -0.32 -7.02
C TYR A 78 7.74 -0.89 -7.80
N LYS A 79 7.95 -1.24 -9.08
CA LYS A 79 7.04 -2.06 -9.88
C LYS A 79 7.86 -2.99 -10.78
N ASN A 80 7.57 -4.29 -10.74
CA ASN A 80 8.25 -5.24 -11.61
C ASN A 80 7.97 -4.92 -13.08
N GLY A 81 9.02 -4.89 -13.90
CA GLY A 81 8.94 -4.54 -15.31
C GLY A 81 8.71 -3.06 -15.61
N PHE A 82 8.63 -2.18 -14.61
CA PHE A 82 8.37 -0.75 -14.82
C PHE A 82 9.31 0.16 -14.02
N GLU A 83 10.10 0.94 -14.75
CA GLU A 83 11.00 1.93 -14.14
C GLU A 83 10.23 3.19 -13.71
N ILE A 84 10.49 3.63 -12.48
CA ILE A 84 9.98 4.89 -11.93
C ILE A 84 10.93 6.01 -12.37
N LYS A 85 10.50 6.84 -13.34
CA LYS A 85 11.36 7.86 -13.99
C LYS A 85 11.25 9.26 -13.42
N TRP A 86 10.20 9.55 -12.64
CA TRP A 86 9.89 10.91 -12.18
C TRP A 86 10.60 11.29 -10.88
N TYR A 87 11.27 10.36 -10.21
CA TYR A 87 12.17 10.63 -9.09
C TYR A 87 13.13 9.46 -8.83
N ASN A 88 14.21 9.71 -8.09
CA ASN A 88 15.17 8.67 -7.71
C ASN A 88 14.78 8.05 -6.36
N VAL A 89 14.13 6.89 -6.39
CA VAL A 89 13.66 6.18 -5.19
C VAL A 89 14.80 5.88 -4.23
N ASN A 90 15.95 5.41 -4.74
CA ASN A 90 17.10 5.06 -3.90
C ASN A 90 17.69 6.27 -3.16
N ARG A 91 17.60 7.46 -3.76
CA ARG A 91 18.06 8.70 -3.13
C ARG A 91 17.06 9.20 -2.08
N VAL A 92 15.76 9.08 -2.35
CA VAL A 92 14.71 9.70 -1.51
C VAL A 92 14.25 8.77 -0.40
N PHE A 93 14.14 7.47 -0.68
CA PHE A 93 13.71 6.43 0.27
C PHE A 93 14.67 5.22 0.30
N PRO A 94 15.98 5.42 0.58
CA PRO A 94 16.97 4.34 0.59
C PRO A 94 16.61 3.19 1.54
N THR A 95 16.07 3.51 2.72
CA THR A 95 15.74 2.52 3.76
C THR A 95 14.54 1.68 3.34
N ALA A 96 13.47 2.31 2.86
CA ALA A 96 12.31 1.61 2.34
C ALA A 96 12.71 0.73 1.15
N LEU A 97 13.43 1.29 0.17
CA LEU A 97 13.85 0.56 -1.04
C LEU A 97 14.72 -0.66 -0.70
N LYS A 98 15.74 -0.48 0.15
CA LYS A 98 16.63 -1.57 0.60
C LYS A 98 15.84 -2.72 1.23
N ASN A 99 14.79 -2.42 1.98
CA ASN A 99 14.00 -3.42 2.69
C ASN A 99 13.00 -4.13 1.78
N ILE A 100 12.29 -3.42 0.91
CA ILE A 100 11.33 -4.05 -0.02
C ILE A 100 12.01 -4.95 -1.04
N LEU A 101 13.23 -4.61 -1.49
CA LEU A 101 13.98 -5.43 -2.46
C LEU A 101 14.41 -6.81 -1.93
N LYS A 102 14.27 -7.06 -0.61
CA LYS A 102 14.50 -8.38 -0.02
C LYS A 102 13.30 -9.32 -0.16
N VAL A 103 12.14 -8.79 -0.57
CA VAL A 103 10.90 -9.56 -0.70
C VAL A 103 11.01 -10.49 -1.92
N PRO A 104 10.90 -11.82 -1.74
CA PRO A 104 10.97 -12.75 -2.85
C PRO A 104 9.87 -12.48 -3.88
N ASN A 105 10.25 -12.40 -5.15
CA ASN A 105 9.33 -12.11 -6.26
C ASN A 105 8.52 -10.82 -6.05
N LEU A 106 9.12 -9.78 -5.46
CA LEU A 106 8.49 -8.47 -5.32
C LEU A 106 7.83 -8.04 -6.64
N TYR A 107 6.53 -7.80 -6.61
CA TYR A 107 5.78 -7.37 -7.78
C TYR A 107 5.56 -5.86 -7.76
N PHE A 108 5.13 -5.33 -6.62
CA PHE A 108 4.84 -3.91 -6.47
C PHE A 108 5.09 -3.46 -5.03
N SER A 109 5.51 -2.20 -4.85
CA SER A 109 5.46 -1.55 -3.55
C SER A 109 5.22 -0.05 -3.67
N SER A 110 4.50 0.50 -2.71
CA SER A 110 4.22 1.94 -2.61
C SER A 110 3.99 2.37 -1.16
N PHE A 111 4.13 3.67 -0.91
CA PHE A 111 3.41 4.28 0.19
C PHE A 111 1.96 4.50 -0.23
N ILE A 112 1.03 4.04 0.58
CA ILE A 112 -0.40 4.21 0.38
C ILE A 112 -0.92 5.22 1.38
N LYS A 113 -1.71 6.17 0.88
CA LYS A 113 -2.53 7.07 1.68
C LYS A 113 -3.99 6.63 1.58
N LEU A 114 -4.65 6.53 2.73
CA LEU A 114 -6.11 6.51 2.82
C LEU A 114 -6.54 7.68 3.71
N ALA A 115 -7.24 8.65 3.13
CA ALA A 115 -7.62 9.88 3.79
C ALA A 115 -8.53 9.64 5.00
N ALA A 116 -8.49 10.56 5.96
CA ALA A 116 -9.35 10.52 7.14
C ALA A 116 -10.82 10.38 6.76
N LYS A 117 -11.56 9.51 7.46
CA LYS A 117 -13.00 9.25 7.26
C LYS A 117 -13.38 8.76 5.87
N LYS A 118 -12.43 8.24 5.08
CA LYS A 118 -12.70 7.69 3.75
C LYS A 118 -12.48 6.19 3.69
N GLY A 119 -12.98 5.57 2.63
CA GLY A 119 -12.81 4.15 2.39
C GLY A 119 -12.77 3.79 0.91
N ILE A 120 -12.18 2.63 0.65
CA ILE A 120 -12.17 1.95 -0.64
C ILE A 120 -13.21 0.85 -0.56
N LYS A 121 -14.19 0.89 -1.47
CA LYS A 121 -15.25 -0.11 -1.54
C LYS A 121 -14.70 -1.50 -1.87
N SER A 122 -15.50 -2.53 -1.63
CA SER A 122 -15.15 -3.93 -1.89
C SER A 122 -14.77 -4.15 -3.36
N HIS A 123 -13.63 -4.79 -3.58
CA HIS A 123 -13.09 -5.15 -4.90
C HIS A 123 -12.21 -6.41 -4.81
N LYS A 124 -11.74 -6.88 -5.96
CA LYS A 124 -10.81 -8.01 -6.13
C LYS A 124 -9.84 -7.69 -7.25
N HIS A 125 -8.63 -8.24 -7.17
CA HIS A 125 -7.66 -8.15 -8.26
C HIS A 125 -7.75 -9.42 -9.13
N LEU A 126 -7.51 -9.27 -10.44
CA LEU A 126 -7.46 -10.40 -11.37
C LEU A 126 -6.21 -11.25 -11.14
N GLU A 127 -5.06 -10.60 -10.97
CA GLU A 127 -3.82 -11.25 -10.59
C GLU A 127 -3.79 -11.52 -9.09
N ARG A 128 -3.43 -12.76 -8.75
CA ARG A 128 -3.37 -13.23 -7.37
C ARG A 128 -2.02 -12.91 -6.75
N HIS A 129 -2.00 -11.95 -5.83
CA HIS A 129 -0.85 -11.63 -4.99
C HIS A 129 -1.22 -11.71 -3.51
N LEU A 130 -0.21 -11.86 -2.67
CA LEU A 130 -0.32 -11.43 -1.28
C LEU A 130 0.01 -9.94 -1.20
N ALA A 131 -0.87 -9.18 -0.56
CA ALA A 131 -0.65 -7.79 -0.20
C ALA A 131 -0.30 -7.69 1.28
N PHE A 132 0.86 -7.15 1.59
CA PHE A 132 1.28 -6.76 2.93
C PHE A 132 1.12 -5.26 3.11
N HIS A 133 0.31 -4.87 4.08
CA HIS A 133 0.17 -3.48 4.53
C HIS A 133 0.82 -3.33 5.90
N LEU A 134 1.72 -2.37 6.04
CA LEU A 134 2.38 -2.01 7.30
C LEU A 134 2.15 -0.54 7.62
N CYS A 135 1.43 -0.26 8.71
CA CYS A 135 1.09 1.09 9.13
C CYS A 135 2.34 1.85 9.62
N LEU A 136 2.55 3.06 9.11
CA LEU A 136 3.71 3.91 9.44
C LEU A 136 3.39 4.96 10.51
N GLU A 137 2.13 5.07 10.92
CA GLU A 137 1.61 6.16 11.74
C GLU A 137 0.80 5.65 12.94
N ASN A 138 0.76 6.46 14.00
CA ASN A 138 -0.20 6.28 15.09
C ASN A 138 -1.44 7.10 14.73
N LEU A 139 -2.57 6.42 14.53
CA LEU A 139 -3.81 7.05 14.08
C LEU A 139 -4.61 7.60 15.25
N ASP A 140 -5.24 8.76 15.04
CA ASP A 140 -6.26 9.28 15.96
C ASP A 140 -7.61 8.58 15.66
N GLY A 141 -7.76 7.36 16.17
CA GLY A 141 -8.86 6.44 15.88
C GLY A 141 -8.31 5.09 15.42
N HIS A 142 -8.80 4.59 14.29
CA HIS A 142 -8.27 3.38 13.64
C HIS A 142 -8.67 3.29 12.16
N SER A 143 -8.00 2.41 11.43
CA SER A 143 -8.38 1.96 10.10
C SER A 143 -8.68 0.47 10.14
N GLU A 144 -9.59 0.04 9.27
CA GLU A 144 -9.97 -1.36 9.11
C GLU A 144 -9.66 -1.81 7.69
N ILE A 145 -9.11 -3.01 7.57
CA ILE A 145 -8.98 -3.74 6.32
C ILE A 145 -9.86 -4.97 6.45
N TYR A 146 -10.71 -5.19 5.46
CA TYR A 146 -11.60 -6.34 5.36
C TYR A 146 -11.12 -7.24 4.23
N CYS A 147 -11.07 -8.54 4.45
CA CYS A 147 -10.79 -9.53 3.42
C CYS A 147 -11.65 -10.78 3.64
N GLY A 148 -12.60 -11.03 2.74
CA GLY A 148 -13.65 -12.02 2.96
C GLY A 148 -14.52 -11.63 4.16
N ASN A 149 -14.70 -12.55 5.10
CA ASN A 149 -15.50 -12.33 6.31
C ASN A 149 -14.67 -11.87 7.52
N GLU A 150 -13.39 -11.59 7.32
CA GLU A 150 -12.47 -11.20 8.38
C GLU A 150 -12.12 -9.72 8.29
N LYS A 151 -11.73 -9.14 9.43
CA LYS A 151 -11.19 -7.78 9.52
C LYS A 151 -9.88 -7.74 10.31
N ARG A 152 -8.99 -6.84 9.92
CA ARG A 152 -7.80 -6.42 10.67
C ARG A 152 -7.92 -4.94 10.98
N ILE A 153 -7.58 -4.58 12.21
CA ILE A 153 -7.55 -3.18 12.68
C ILE A 153 -6.11 -2.71 12.64
N LEU A 154 -5.88 -1.55 12.03
CA LEU A 154 -4.63 -0.81 12.08
C LEU A 154 -4.86 0.47 12.88
N LYS A 155 -4.14 0.64 13.97
CA LYS A 155 -4.24 1.79 14.86
C LYS A 155 -2.89 2.42 15.12
N ASN A 156 -1.88 1.61 15.38
CA ASN A 156 -0.54 2.06 15.74
C ASN A 156 0.44 1.80 14.59
N ARG A 157 1.54 2.55 14.60
CA ARG A 157 2.70 2.22 13.79
C ARG A 157 3.12 0.79 14.10
N GLY A 158 3.43 0.03 13.05
CA GLY A 158 3.80 -1.37 13.16
C GLY A 158 2.61 -2.32 13.06
N ASP A 159 1.36 -1.83 13.18
CA ASP A 159 0.20 -2.67 12.88
C ASP A 159 0.22 -3.06 11.40
N TRP A 160 -0.16 -4.29 11.10
CA TRP A 160 -0.05 -4.85 9.77
C TRP A 160 -1.24 -5.73 9.37
N ALA A 161 -1.35 -5.98 8.06
CA ALA A 161 -2.26 -6.96 7.50
C ALA A 161 -1.61 -7.64 6.28
N ILE A 162 -1.77 -8.96 6.18
CA ILE A 162 -1.37 -9.74 4.99
C ILE A 162 -2.60 -10.46 4.46
N PHE A 163 -2.96 -10.25 3.20
CA PHE A 163 -4.14 -10.89 2.62
C PHE A 163 -3.96 -11.20 1.13
N ASP A 164 -4.78 -12.12 0.63
CA ASP A 164 -4.84 -12.49 -0.78
C ASP A 164 -5.72 -11.49 -1.54
N THR A 165 -5.15 -10.81 -2.53
CA THR A 165 -5.83 -9.76 -3.32
C THR A 165 -6.93 -10.32 -4.24
N SER A 166 -6.93 -11.64 -4.51
CA SER A 166 -8.00 -12.30 -5.29
C SER A 166 -9.28 -12.52 -4.46
N VAL A 167 -9.19 -12.42 -3.13
CA VAL A 167 -10.34 -12.47 -2.23
C VAL A 167 -10.95 -11.07 -2.12
N SER A 168 -12.28 -10.99 -1.99
CA SER A 168 -12.98 -9.69 -1.88
C SER A 168 -12.46 -8.92 -0.69
N HIS A 169 -12.01 -7.69 -0.92
CA HIS A 169 -11.42 -6.87 0.15
C HIS A 169 -11.79 -5.40 0.01
N SER A 170 -11.77 -4.71 1.14
CA SER A 170 -12.06 -3.28 1.25
C SER A 170 -11.25 -2.67 2.39
N SER A 171 -11.19 -1.34 2.45
CA SER A 171 -10.51 -0.66 3.55
C SER A 171 -11.21 0.64 3.91
N PHE A 172 -11.35 0.90 5.20
CA PHE A 172 -11.96 2.12 5.72
C PHE A 172 -11.03 2.75 6.74
N ASN A 173 -10.85 4.06 6.68
CA ASN A 173 -10.11 4.82 7.68
C ASN A 173 -11.11 5.61 8.53
N PHE A 174 -11.36 5.14 9.75
CA PHE A 174 -12.24 5.79 10.71
C PHE A 174 -11.51 6.82 11.57
N SER A 175 -10.20 7.01 11.40
CA SER A 175 -9.43 8.00 12.15
C SER A 175 -9.64 9.42 11.66
N ASN A 176 -9.24 10.40 12.48
CA ASN A 176 -9.21 11.83 12.14
C ASN A 176 -7.97 12.23 11.34
N THR A 177 -7.01 11.31 11.17
CA THR A 177 -5.79 11.53 10.41
C THR A 177 -5.78 10.69 9.15
N ASN A 178 -4.93 11.06 8.18
CA ASN A 178 -4.65 10.16 7.08
C ASN A 178 -4.00 8.88 7.64
N ARG A 179 -4.25 7.75 6.98
CA ARG A 179 -3.49 6.52 7.20
C ARG A 179 -2.44 6.42 6.12
N ILE A 180 -1.18 6.53 6.52
CA ILE A 180 -0.04 6.14 5.68
C ILE A 180 0.41 4.74 6.06
N ASN A 181 0.55 3.88 5.04
CA ASN A 181 1.15 2.57 5.17
C ASN A 181 2.11 2.33 4.00
N ILE A 182 3.12 1.48 4.18
CA ILE A 182 3.78 0.85 3.04
C ILE A 182 2.94 -0.36 2.62
N ALA A 183 2.73 -0.54 1.31
CA ALA A 183 2.09 -1.70 0.72
C ALA A 183 3.11 -2.46 -0.13
N ILE A 184 3.08 -3.79 -0.06
CA ILE A 184 3.98 -4.67 -0.82
C ILE A 184 3.16 -5.83 -1.37
N ASP A 185 3.19 -5.99 -2.68
CA ASP A 185 2.56 -7.10 -3.38
C ASP A 185 3.63 -8.08 -3.87
N PHE A 186 3.39 -9.36 -3.65
CA PHE A 186 4.27 -10.44 -4.11
C PHE A 186 3.47 -11.73 -4.39
N PRO A 187 3.82 -12.51 -5.42
CA PRO A 187 3.28 -13.86 -5.62
C PRO A 187 3.74 -14.79 -4.51
N TYR A 188 2.89 -15.71 -4.08
CA TYR A 188 3.26 -16.70 -3.08
C TYR A 188 2.60 -18.07 -3.33
N ASN A 189 3.32 -19.14 -2.99
CA ASN A 189 2.78 -20.49 -3.06
C ASN A 189 2.04 -20.84 -1.76
N PHE A 190 0.71 -20.79 -1.81
CA PHE A 190 -0.18 -20.96 -0.65
C PHE A 190 -0.15 -22.36 -0.02
N ASN A 191 0.40 -23.37 -0.70
CA ASN A 191 0.46 -24.75 -0.18
C ASN A 191 1.37 -24.90 1.05
N LYS A 192 2.13 -23.86 1.44
CA LYS A 192 3.08 -23.86 2.55
C LYS A 192 2.63 -23.04 3.77
N LEU A 193 1.46 -22.40 3.73
CA LEU A 193 1.03 -21.47 4.78
C LEU A 193 0.19 -22.17 5.84
N LYS A 194 0.49 -21.88 7.11
CA LYS A 194 -0.47 -22.09 8.19
C LYS A 194 -1.44 -20.91 8.19
N LYS A 195 -2.73 -21.23 8.19
CA LYS A 195 -3.82 -20.26 8.33
C LYS A 195 -3.94 -19.82 9.78
#